data_AF-A0A225V5L3-F1
#
_entry.id   AF-A0A225V5L3-F1
#
_cell.length_a   1.000
_cell.length_b   1.000
_cell.length_c   1.000
_cell.angle_alpha   90.00
_cell.angle_beta   90.00
_cell.angle_gamma   90.00
#
_symmetry.space_group_name_H-M   'P 1'
#
loop_
_entity.id
_entity.type
_entity.pdbx_description
1 polymer ?
#
loop_
_entity_poly.entity_id
_entity_poly.type
_entity_poly.pdbx_seq_one_letter_code
_entity_poly.pdbx_strand_id
1 'polypeptide(L)'
;MYFQRQREDTPLPGKYLIKNVSCVCDDEVQIAKTLFDEGADFCGISEGFVEKMNWNKYVSDDGLMQVTYSNGKTESIRNRTIELTVFVENIPGYSTSFQLCHIPNERELMLGVPWKRACKPVID
;
A
#
# COMPACT_ATOMS: atom_id res chain seq x y z
N MET A 1 20.03 -45.67 -24.40
CA MET A 1 21.19 -44.97 -23.80
C MET A 1 21.02 -43.48 -24.06
N TYR A 2 21.03 -42.68 -22.98
CA TYR A 2 21.19 -41.19 -22.84
C TYR A 2 20.16 -40.25 -23.53
N PHE A 3 19.27 -39.50 -22.84
CA PHE A 3 19.35 -38.38 -21.84
C PHE A 3 19.51 -36.95 -22.43
N GLN A 4 18.46 -36.12 -22.23
CA GLN A 4 18.38 -34.64 -22.00
C GLN A 4 18.87 -33.67 -23.11
N ARG A 5 18.42 -32.41 -23.31
CA ARG A 5 17.57 -31.37 -22.65
C ARG A 5 17.47 -30.24 -23.72
N GLN A 6 16.37 -29.53 -23.99
CA GLN A 6 15.83 -28.41 -23.22
C GLN A 6 14.47 -28.02 -23.82
N ARG A 7 13.51 -27.71 -22.94
CA ARG A 7 12.33 -26.91 -23.24
C ARG A 7 12.78 -25.50 -23.56
N GLU A 8 12.39 -24.97 -24.71
CA GLU A 8 12.16 -23.53 -24.86
C GLU A 8 10.66 -23.28 -24.66
N ASP A 9 10.20 -23.52 -23.42
CA ASP A 9 9.08 -22.76 -22.90
C ASP A 9 9.66 -21.38 -22.60
N THR A 10 9.54 -20.45 -23.54
CA THR A 10 9.75 -19.03 -23.24
C THR A 10 8.93 -18.72 -21.99
N PRO A 11 9.54 -18.41 -20.83
CA PRO A 11 8.76 -17.97 -19.71
C PRO A 11 8.16 -16.64 -20.14
N LEU A 12 6.82 -16.60 -20.22
CA LEU A 12 6.10 -15.33 -20.20
C LEU A 12 6.74 -14.47 -19.10
N PRO A 13 7.05 -13.19 -19.36
CA PRO A 13 7.64 -12.33 -18.34
C PRO A 13 6.73 -12.44 -17.12
N GLY A 14 7.33 -12.83 -15.99
CA GLY A 14 6.60 -13.02 -14.76
C GLY A 14 5.95 -11.69 -14.41
N LYS A 15 4.69 -11.50 -14.80
CA LYS A 15 3.81 -10.45 -14.31
C LYS A 15 4.04 -10.40 -12.81
N TYR A 16 4.56 -9.28 -12.32
CA TYR A 16 4.88 -9.10 -10.91
C TYR A 16 3.58 -9.17 -10.11
N LEU A 17 3.17 -10.40 -9.77
CA LEU A 17 2.24 -10.66 -8.69
C LEU A 17 3.01 -10.25 -7.44
N ILE A 18 2.84 -9.01 -7.01
CA ILE A 18 3.35 -8.54 -5.74
C ILE A 18 2.75 -9.46 -4.67
N LYS A 19 3.55 -10.41 -4.19
CA LYS A 19 3.06 -11.51 -3.35
C LYS A 19 3.10 -11.15 -1.88
N ASN A 20 4.11 -10.38 -1.48
CA ASN A 20 4.40 -10.07 -0.09
C ASN A 20 4.60 -8.57 0.09
N VAL A 21 3.61 -7.92 0.70
CA VAL A 21 3.77 -6.57 1.26
C VAL A 21 3.76 -6.70 2.76
N SER A 22 4.78 -6.15 3.41
CA SER A 22 4.84 -6.02 4.85
C SER A 22 4.94 -4.56 5.25
N CYS A 23 4.32 -4.19 6.36
CA CYS A 23 4.41 -2.88 6.94
C CYS A 23 4.96 -2.97 8.36
N VAL A 24 5.63 -1.91 8.78
CA VAL A 24 6.20 -1.77 10.12
C VAL A 24 5.64 -0.52 10.76
N CYS A 25 5.09 -0.69 11.97
CA CYS A 25 4.64 0.37 12.86
C CYS A 25 5.29 0.14 14.22
N ASP A 26 6.10 1.08 14.72
CA ASP A 26 6.76 0.99 16.04
C ASP A 26 7.44 -0.39 16.29
N ASP A 27 8.26 -0.83 15.33
CA ASP A 27 8.95 -2.14 15.29
C ASP A 27 8.06 -3.39 15.10
N GLU A 28 6.74 -3.27 15.06
CA GLU A 28 5.83 -4.38 14.77
C GLU A 28 5.70 -4.61 13.26
N VAL A 29 6.14 -5.78 12.78
CA VAL A 29 6.05 -6.19 11.37
C VAL A 29 4.74 -6.93 11.11
N GLN A 30 3.96 -6.49 10.13
CA GLN A 30 2.72 -7.14 9.71
C GLN A 30 2.68 -7.36 8.20
N ILE A 31 2.20 -8.53 7.78
CA ILE A 31 1.90 -8.80 6.36
C ILE A 31 0.53 -8.21 6.06
N ALA A 32 0.44 -7.42 4.99
CA ALA A 32 -0.76 -6.69 4.64
C ALA A 32 -1.23 -6.97 3.20
N LYS A 33 -2.53 -7.17 3.03
CA LYS A 33 -3.19 -7.21 1.72
C LYS A 33 -3.23 -5.79 1.16
N THR A 34 -2.50 -5.57 0.07
CA THR A 34 -2.30 -4.22 -0.47
C THR A 34 -3.02 -4.03 -1.81
N LEU A 35 -3.62 -2.85 -1.98
CA LEU A 35 -4.14 -2.33 -3.24
C LEU A 35 -3.12 -1.36 -3.83
N PHE A 36 -2.84 -1.47 -5.13
CA PHE A 36 -2.04 -0.49 -5.86
C PHE A 36 -3.00 0.38 -6.65
N ASP A 37 -3.04 1.69 -6.34
CA ASP A 37 -3.97 2.63 -6.97
C ASP A 37 -3.20 3.81 -7.56
N GLU A 38 -3.05 3.81 -8.88
CA GLU A 38 -2.36 4.90 -9.60
C GLU A 38 -3.18 6.19 -9.70
N GLY A 39 -4.47 6.13 -9.38
CA GLY A 39 -5.36 7.29 -9.32
C GLY A 39 -5.33 8.00 -7.96
N ALA A 40 -4.83 7.34 -6.92
CA ALA A 40 -4.76 7.90 -5.57
C ALA A 40 -3.52 8.79 -5.39
N ASP A 41 -3.72 10.03 -4.95
CA ASP A 41 -2.67 11.01 -4.66
C ASP A 41 -2.02 10.84 -3.26
N PHE A 42 -2.54 9.93 -2.44
CA PHE A 42 -2.02 9.57 -1.12
C PHE A 42 -1.87 8.03 -0.95
N CYS A 43 -1.19 7.61 0.12
CA CYS A 43 -1.16 6.20 0.55
C CYS A 43 -2.11 6.02 1.73
N GLY A 44 -2.83 4.90 1.78
CA GLY A 44 -3.92 4.67 2.72
C GLY A 44 -3.74 3.40 3.56
N ILE A 45 -4.29 3.42 4.77
CA ILE A 45 -4.45 2.24 5.65
C ILE A 45 -5.90 2.15 6.10
N SER A 46 -6.43 0.93 6.17
CA SER A 46 -7.81 0.73 6.62
C SER A 46 -7.94 0.83 8.14
N GLU A 47 -8.99 1.52 8.59
CA GLU A 47 -9.28 1.69 10.03
C GLU A 47 -9.45 0.34 10.73
N GLY A 48 -10.14 -0.62 10.10
CA GLY A 48 -10.29 -1.96 10.65
C GLY A 48 -8.97 -2.71 10.83
N PHE A 49 -7.96 -2.44 9.99
CA PHE A 49 -6.64 -3.03 10.16
C PHE A 49 -5.88 -2.39 11.33
N VAL A 50 -5.94 -1.06 11.47
CA VAL A 50 -5.39 -0.32 12.61
C VAL A 50 -6.00 -0.80 13.93
N GLU A 51 -7.32 -0.98 13.97
CA GLU A 51 -8.03 -1.50 15.15
C GLU A 51 -7.62 -2.93 15.48
N LYS A 52 -7.56 -3.81 14.48
CA LYS A 52 -7.16 -5.21 14.64
C LYS A 52 -5.74 -5.36 15.20
N MET A 53 -4.83 -4.46 14.81
CA MET A 53 -3.45 -4.44 15.28
C MET A 53 -3.25 -3.61 16.56
N ASN A 54 -4.32 -3.01 17.11
CA ASN A 54 -4.25 -2.11 18.26
C ASN A 54 -3.31 -0.91 18.05
N TRP A 55 -3.23 -0.41 16.81
CA TRP A 55 -2.35 0.69 16.40
C TRP A 55 -2.99 2.07 16.56
N ASN A 56 -4.20 2.16 17.10
CA ASN A 56 -4.91 3.42 17.34
C ASN A 56 -4.07 4.44 18.15
N LYS A 57 -3.17 3.97 19.02
CA LYS A 57 -2.25 4.83 19.79
C LYS A 57 -1.20 5.56 18.93
N TYR A 58 -0.92 5.07 17.72
CA TYR A 58 0.03 5.66 16.78
C TYR A 58 -0.65 6.54 15.72
N VAL A 59 -1.99 6.61 15.75
CA VAL A 59 -2.76 7.46 14.85
C VAL A 59 -2.68 8.90 15.33
N SER A 60 -2.23 9.78 14.45
CA SER A 60 -2.29 11.23 14.62
C SER A 60 -3.58 11.76 14.00
N ASP A 61 -4.28 12.64 14.71
CA ASP A 61 -5.40 13.42 14.14
C ASP A 61 -4.89 14.83 13.85
N ASP A 62 -4.57 15.08 12.58
CA ASP A 62 -4.04 16.35 12.08
C ASP A 62 -5.17 17.37 11.82
N GLY A 63 -6.38 17.12 12.34
CA GLY A 63 -7.53 17.99 12.25
C GLY A 63 -8.43 17.66 11.06
N LEU A 64 -8.88 18.68 10.33
CA LEU A 64 -9.79 18.52 9.19
C LEU A 64 -9.06 18.78 7.87
N MET A 65 -9.17 17.84 6.94
CA MET A 65 -8.76 17.99 5.54
C MET A 65 -9.98 18.26 4.67
N GLN A 66 -9.86 19.21 3.75
CA GLN A 66 -10.89 19.47 2.75
C GLN A 66 -10.67 18.54 1.56
N VAL A 67 -11.68 17.74 1.23
CA VAL A 67 -11.69 16.86 0.06
C VAL A 67 -12.75 17.34 -0.90
N THR A 68 -12.32 17.64 -2.13
CA THR A 68 -13.23 17.97 -3.22
C THR A 68 -13.45 16.72 -4.08
N TYR A 69 -14.70 16.25 -4.11
CA TYR A 69 -15.09 15.10 -4.92
C TYR A 69 -15.25 15.49 -6.40
N SER A 70 -15.32 14.48 -7.27
CA SER A 70 -15.50 14.66 -8.72
C SER A 70 -16.78 15.38 -9.12
N ASN A 71 -17.79 15.42 -8.25
CA ASN A 71 -19.02 16.19 -8.44
C ASN A 71 -18.90 17.67 -8.03
N GLY A 72 -17.70 18.13 -7.65
CA GLY A 72 -17.42 19.51 -7.23
C GLY A 72 -17.81 19.82 -5.78
N LYS A 73 -18.35 18.85 -5.03
CA LYS A 73 -18.65 19.03 -3.61
C LYS A 73 -17.36 18.98 -2.80
N THR A 74 -17.19 19.93 -1.89
CA THR A 74 -16.09 19.89 -0.91
C THR A 74 -16.63 19.50 0.46
N GLU A 75 -15.99 18.55 1.12
CA GLU A 75 -16.30 18.14 2.49
C GLU A 75 -15.06 18.22 3.38
N SER A 76 -15.26 18.60 4.64
CA SER A 76 -14.23 18.51 5.67
C SER A 76 -14.27 17.12 6.30
N ILE A 77 -13.24 16.32 6.03
CA ILE A 77 -13.06 15.00 6.64
C ILE A 77 -11.94 15.05 7.67
N ARG A 78 -11.95 14.15 8.66
CA ARG A 78 -10.84 14.07 9.63
C ARG A 78 -9.58 13.59 8.94
N ASN A 79 -8.50 14.35 9.10
CA ASN A 79 -7.19 13.99 8.61
C ASN A 79 -6.49 13.11 9.64
N ARG A 80 -6.84 11.83 9.65
CA ARG A 80 -6.18 10.86 10.52
C ARG A 80 -5.08 10.16 9.75
N THR A 81 -3.88 10.15 10.31
CA THR A 81 -2.70 9.56 9.69
C THR A 81 -1.95 8.64 10.64
N ILE A 82 -1.15 7.73 10.10
CA ILE A 82 -0.24 6.85 10.85
C ILE A 82 1.07 6.72 10.08
N GLU A 83 2.19 6.83 10.77
CA GLU A 83 3.49 6.61 10.13
C GLU A 83 3.77 5.11 9.98
N LEU A 84 4.04 4.67 8.76
CA LEU A 84 4.38 3.28 8.46
C LEU A 84 5.60 3.23 7.56
N THR A 85 6.41 2.19 7.75
CA THR A 85 7.42 1.77 6.77
C THR A 85 6.92 0.54 6.03
N VAL A 86 6.69 0.66 4.72
CA VAL A 86 6.20 -0.43 3.88
C VAL A 86 7.31 -1.02 3.03
N PHE A 87 7.41 -2.34 3.03
CA PHE A 87 8.33 -3.12 2.24
C PHE A 87 7.53 -3.94 1.21
N VAL A 88 7.93 -3.83 -0.05
CA VAL A 88 7.30 -4.52 -1.16
C VAL A 88 8.38 -5.34 -1.87
N GLU A 89 8.38 -6.65 -1.63
CA GLU A 89 9.39 -7.57 -2.17
C GLU A 89 10.84 -7.08 -1.97
N ASN A 90 11.57 -6.78 -3.06
CA ASN A 90 12.97 -6.34 -3.04
C ASN A 90 13.10 -4.80 -3.10
N ILE A 91 12.00 -4.06 -3.01
CA ILE A 91 12.00 -2.60 -3.02
C ILE A 91 12.42 -2.11 -1.62
N PRO A 92 13.35 -1.13 -1.52
CA PRO A 92 13.70 -0.51 -0.26
C PRO A 92 12.46 -0.02 0.50
N GLY A 93 12.53 -0.08 1.83
CA GLY A 93 11.44 0.37 2.70
C GLY A 93 11.02 1.80 2.40
N TYR A 94 9.72 2.01 2.27
CA TYR A 94 9.11 3.30 2.04
C TYR A 94 8.42 3.78 3.31
N SER A 95 9.01 4.77 3.96
CA SER A 95 8.48 5.39 5.19
C SER A 95 7.71 6.66 4.86
N THR A 96 6.44 6.71 5.25
CA THR A 96 5.59 7.91 5.08
C THR A 96 4.41 7.87 6.05
N SER A 97 3.69 8.98 6.17
CA SER A 97 2.35 9.02 6.76
C SER A 97 1.33 8.40 5.79
N PHE A 98 0.57 7.42 6.28
CA PHE A 98 -0.57 6.80 5.60
C PHE A 98 -1.86 7.38 6.15
N GLN A 99 -2.79 7.72 5.26
CA GLN A 99 -4.08 8.25 5.66
C GLN A 99 -5.04 7.12 6.05
N LEU A 100 -5.75 7.28 7.15
CA LEU A 100 -6.80 6.35 7.54
C LEU A 100 -8.00 6.57 6.63
N CYS A 101 -8.31 5.58 5.80
CA CYS A 101 -9.39 5.67 4.82
C CYS A 101 -10.10 4.33 4.64
N HIS A 102 -11.27 4.37 4.02
CA HIS A 102 -11.92 3.15 3.53
C HIS A 102 -11.16 2.64 2.30
N ILE A 103 -10.73 1.37 2.33
CA ILE A 103 -10.07 0.72 1.20
C ILE A 103 -10.98 -0.43 0.73
N PRO A 104 -11.36 -0.47 -0.56
CA PRO A 104 -12.28 -1.49 -1.06
C PRO A 104 -11.65 -2.88 -1.07
N ASN A 105 -12.50 -3.90 -1.25
CA ASN A 105 -12.09 -5.32 -1.41
C ASN A 105 -11.33 -5.90 -0.21
N GLU A 106 -11.66 -5.47 1.01
CA GLU A 106 -11.06 -5.96 2.26
C GLU A 106 -9.52 -5.86 2.26
N ARG A 107 -9.00 -4.81 1.62
CA ARG A 107 -7.58 -4.50 1.60
C ARG A 107 -7.22 -3.69 2.84
N GLU A 108 -5.99 -3.90 3.30
CA GLU A 108 -5.47 -3.33 4.53
C GLU A 108 -4.63 -2.09 4.23
N LEU A 109 -3.91 -2.08 3.09
CA LEU A 109 -3.12 -0.95 2.62
C LEU A 109 -3.49 -0.55 1.19
N MET A 110 -3.29 0.72 0.88
CA MET A 110 -3.35 1.29 -0.47
C MET A 110 -2.05 2.05 -0.73
N LEU A 111 -1.33 1.64 -1.78
CA LEU A 111 -0.13 2.33 -2.25
C LEU A 111 -0.47 3.17 -3.47
N GLY A 112 -0.49 4.48 -3.25
CA GLY A 112 -0.84 5.47 -4.26
C GLY A 112 0.36 5.98 -5.07
N VAL A 113 0.11 7.07 -5.78
CA VAL A 113 1.10 7.81 -6.58
C VAL A 113 2.37 8.19 -5.80
N PRO A 114 2.34 8.60 -4.50
CA PRO A 114 3.55 8.92 -3.76
C PRO A 114 4.53 7.74 -3.70
N TRP A 115 4.03 6.54 -3.38
CA TRP A 115 4.84 5.32 -3.36
C TRP A 115 5.37 4.98 -4.76
N LYS A 116 4.51 5.04 -5.79
CA LYS A 116 4.93 4.76 -7.17
C LYS A 116 6.05 5.70 -7.64
N ARG A 117 5.96 7.00 -7.33
CA ARG A 117 6.98 7.99 -7.72
C ARG A 117 8.29 7.79 -6.98
N ALA A 118 8.23 7.47 -5.69
CA ALA A 118 9.40 7.28 -4.85
C ALA A 118 10.15 5.98 -5.20
N CYS A 119 9.41 4.88 -5.32
CA CYS A 119 9.98 3.55 -5.52
C CYS A 119 10.22 3.20 -7.00
N LYS A 120 9.60 3.92 -7.93
CA LYS A 120 9.65 3.68 -9.39
C LYS A 120 9.56 2.18 -9.74
N PRO A 121 8.50 1.50 -9.26
CA PRO A 121 8.35 0.08 -9.54
C PRO A 121 8.24 -0.13 -11.04
N VAL A 122 8.86 -1.19 -11.55
CA VAL A 122 8.60 -1.66 -12.91
C VAL A 122 7.27 -2.40 -12.86
N ILE A 123 6.22 -1.75 -13.36
CA ILE A 123 4.88 -2.31 -13.50
C ILE A 123 4.69 -2.55 -15.00
N ASP A 124 4.62 -3.82 -15.42
CA ASP A 124 4.34 -4.27 -16.79
C ASP A 124 2.89 -4.76 -16.91
#